data_AF-A0A2T5ICM0-F1
#
_entry.id   AF-A0A2T5ICM0-F1
#
_cell.length_a   1.000
_cell.length_b   1.000
_cell.length_c   1.000
_cell.angle_alpha   90.00
_cell.angle_beta   90.00
_cell.angle_gamma   90.00
#
_symmetry.space_group_name_H-M   'P 1'
#
loop_
_entity.id
_entity.type
_entity.pdbx_description
1 polymer ?
#
loop_
_entity_poly.entity_id
_entity_poly.type
_entity_poly.pdbx_seq_one_letter_code
_entity_poly.pdbx_strand_id
1 'polypeptide(L)'
;MPLLIKQQTSILQLILAMFNAPPGASNLNYLTVQLNKGQALESLAQSLAESILFFDKQYDTNLSPMDFSEALTKDLFGNRLSDKNKALIIDYMVNKISSGSSQVELIVEFISVLSSVSISDSHWGKAALHYNRHNVTKIIDYLLGDTFTAENKAVVIEFILTQMKAGKTFGAMIVWGIRTLVNVDHDNPVWGNAAKLFNHRVEVAKYHSIDKNAIVTDLVTLQQILSGVTANSATIMIAKAAIDTLQDNACMRIQHMKAFRLDEALKNEKQDSVLSSAQELKFA
;
A
#
# COMPACT_ATOMS: atom_id res chain seq x y z
N MET A 1 25.45 -8.88 10.22
CA MET A 1 24.12 -8.47 10.72
C MET A 1 23.27 -9.72 10.94
N PRO A 2 22.69 -9.92 12.14
CA PRO A 2 21.78 -11.03 12.47
C PRO A 2 20.58 -11.13 11.51
N LEU A 3 20.06 -12.35 11.29
CA LEU A 3 18.92 -12.61 10.40
C LEU A 3 17.68 -11.79 10.75
N LEU A 4 17.34 -11.72 12.05
CA LEU A 4 16.22 -10.95 12.56
C LEU A 4 16.30 -9.46 12.18
N ILE A 5 17.48 -8.85 12.30
CA ILE A 5 17.69 -7.43 11.97
C ILE A 5 17.52 -7.22 10.45
N LYS A 6 17.97 -8.16 9.61
CA LYS A 6 17.76 -8.09 8.15
C LYS A 6 16.27 -8.16 7.79
N GLN A 7 15.52 -9.05 8.44
CA GLN A 7 14.08 -9.19 8.20
C GLN A 7 13.31 -7.94 8.66
N GLN A 8 13.59 -7.44 9.86
CA GLN A 8 13.00 -6.20 10.35
C GLN A 8 13.30 -5.03 9.42
N THR A 9 14.55 -4.90 8.94
CA THR A 9 14.92 -3.84 7.98
C THR A 9 14.14 -3.97 6.68
N SER A 10 13.98 -5.19 6.15
CA SER A 10 13.20 -5.43 4.92
C SER A 10 11.72 -5.08 5.10
N ILE A 11 11.14 -5.34 6.27
CA ILE A 11 9.76 -4.98 6.60
C ILE A 11 9.61 -3.46 6.72
N LEU A 12 10.54 -2.78 7.40
CA LEU A 12 10.54 -1.31 7.48
C LEU A 12 10.58 -0.70 6.07
N GLN A 13 11.48 -1.18 5.22
CA GLN A 13 11.58 -0.75 3.82
C GLN A 13 10.27 -0.98 3.04
N LEU A 14 9.63 -2.14 3.22
CA LEU A 14 8.36 -2.45 2.57
C LEU A 14 7.25 -1.48 3.00
N ILE A 15 7.08 -1.26 4.30
CA ILE A 15 6.01 -0.39 4.82
C ILE A 15 6.27 1.06 4.43
N LEU A 16 7.53 1.51 4.43
CA LEU A 16 7.89 2.84 3.95
C LEU A 16 7.55 3.02 2.48
N ALA A 17 7.87 2.04 1.63
CA ALA A 17 7.53 2.08 0.22
C ALA A 17 6.02 2.12 -0.02
N MET A 18 5.24 1.38 0.78
CA MET A 18 3.80 1.22 0.58
C MET A 18 2.93 2.29 1.22
N PHE A 19 3.34 2.78 2.39
CA PHE A 19 2.50 3.62 3.24
C PHE A 19 3.18 4.93 3.64
N ASN A 20 4.47 5.12 3.31
CA ASN A 20 5.27 6.27 3.73
C ASN A 20 5.15 6.54 5.24
N ALA A 21 5.19 5.48 6.04
CA ALA A 21 4.95 5.54 7.47
C ALA A 21 5.93 4.61 8.22
N PRO A 22 6.47 5.03 9.37
CA PRO A 22 7.18 4.12 10.25
C PRO A 22 6.14 3.24 10.98
N PRO A 23 6.21 1.91 10.89
CA PRO A 23 5.24 1.06 11.59
C PRO A 23 5.40 1.17 13.11
N GLY A 24 4.32 0.96 13.85
CA GLY A 24 4.42 0.65 15.28
C GLY A 24 5.08 -0.72 15.52
N ALA A 25 5.57 -0.95 16.74
CA ALA A 25 6.26 -2.19 17.10
C ALA A 25 5.41 -3.46 16.88
N SER A 26 4.11 -3.39 17.16
CA SER A 26 3.18 -4.51 16.94
C SER A 26 3.07 -4.92 15.47
N ASN A 27 2.99 -3.96 14.54
CA ASN A 27 2.97 -4.23 13.10
C ASN A 27 4.29 -4.86 12.63
N LEU A 28 5.42 -4.31 13.10
CA LEU A 28 6.75 -4.84 12.77
C LEU A 28 6.90 -6.29 13.26
N ASN A 29 6.48 -6.58 14.49
CA ASN A 29 6.54 -7.93 15.04
C ASN A 29 5.63 -8.91 14.28
N TYR A 30 4.38 -8.51 14.00
CA TYR A 30 3.44 -9.33 13.25
C TYR A 30 4.01 -9.75 11.88
N LEU A 31 4.52 -8.80 11.11
CA LEU A 31 5.09 -9.09 9.79
C LEU A 31 6.41 -9.87 9.85
N THR A 32 7.20 -9.67 10.92
CA THR A 32 8.42 -10.46 11.16
C THR A 32 8.08 -11.93 11.35
N VAL A 33 7.00 -12.22 12.10
CA VAL A 33 6.49 -13.59 12.24
C VAL A 33 6.05 -14.18 10.91
N GLN A 34 5.43 -13.39 10.02
CA GLN A 34 5.00 -13.86 8.70
C GLN A 34 6.19 -14.19 7.79
N LEU A 35 7.23 -13.36 7.74
CA LEU A 35 8.47 -13.69 7.00
C LEU A 35 9.19 -14.91 7.59
N ASN A 36 9.18 -15.09 8.92
CA ASN A 36 9.76 -16.27 9.56
C ASN A 36 9.05 -17.58 9.22
N LYS A 37 7.78 -17.52 8.81
CA LYS A 37 7.03 -18.68 8.30
C LYS A 37 7.34 -19.00 6.83
N GLY A 38 8.30 -18.31 6.22
CA GLY A 38 8.73 -18.53 4.84
C GLY A 38 7.93 -17.77 3.79
N GLN A 39 7.07 -16.81 4.18
CA GLN A 39 6.38 -15.95 3.22
C GLN A 39 7.42 -15.08 2.47
N ALA A 40 7.35 -15.08 1.15
CA ALA A 40 8.21 -14.21 0.34
C ALA A 40 7.79 -12.73 0.51
N LEU A 41 8.78 -11.82 0.53
CA LEU A 41 8.52 -10.38 0.65
C LEU A 41 7.63 -9.85 -0.48
N GLU A 42 7.77 -10.40 -1.68
CA GLU A 42 6.97 -10.04 -2.86
C GLU A 42 5.50 -10.43 -2.69
N SER A 43 5.23 -11.62 -2.12
CA SER A 43 3.88 -12.06 -1.79
C SER A 43 3.28 -11.22 -0.67
N LEU A 44 4.07 -10.85 0.33
CA LEU A 44 3.61 -9.97 1.41
C LEU A 44 3.27 -8.56 0.88
N ALA A 45 4.10 -8.02 -0.02
CA ALA A 45 3.83 -6.76 -0.70
C ALA A 45 2.54 -6.82 -1.53
N GLN A 46 2.29 -7.94 -2.21
CA GLN A 46 1.06 -8.15 -2.97
C GLN A 46 -0.17 -8.15 -2.06
N SER A 47 -0.16 -8.96 -0.99
CA SER A 47 -1.22 -8.98 0.03
C SER A 47 -1.52 -7.58 0.57
N LEU A 48 -0.49 -6.85 1.01
CA LEU A 48 -0.67 -5.48 1.51
C LEU A 48 -1.32 -4.55 0.48
N ALA A 49 -1.02 -4.70 -0.81
CA ALA A 49 -1.60 -3.87 -1.88
C ALA A 49 -3.06 -4.23 -2.20
N GLU A 50 -3.50 -5.43 -1.83
CA GLU A 50 -4.88 -5.92 -1.96
C GLU A 50 -5.70 -5.67 -0.69
N SER A 51 -5.07 -5.11 0.35
CA SER A 51 -5.73 -4.79 1.60
C SER A 51 -6.45 -3.45 1.54
N ILE A 52 -7.51 -3.33 2.35
CA ILE A 52 -8.28 -2.09 2.51
C ILE A 52 -7.42 -0.90 2.96
N LEU A 53 -6.30 -1.13 3.64
CA LEU A 53 -5.40 -0.06 4.09
C LEU A 53 -4.67 0.61 2.93
N PHE A 54 -4.49 -0.09 1.82
CA PHE A 54 -3.82 0.45 0.65
C PHE A 54 -4.78 1.22 -0.26
N PHE A 55 -6.09 1.00 -0.09
CA PHE A 55 -7.14 1.72 -0.78
C PHE A 55 -7.37 3.10 -0.15
N ASP A 56 -7.14 4.17 -0.91
CA ASP A 56 -7.11 5.55 -0.41
C ASP A 56 -8.48 6.15 -0.07
N LYS A 57 -9.57 5.48 -0.48
CA LYS A 57 -10.92 6.03 -0.37
C LYS A 57 -11.69 5.38 0.77
N GLN A 58 -12.34 6.23 1.56
CA GLN A 58 -13.28 5.81 2.60
C GLN A 58 -14.69 6.13 2.13
N TYR A 59 -15.59 5.19 2.36
CA TYR A 59 -17.02 5.38 2.12
C TYR A 59 -17.73 5.61 3.46
N ASP A 60 -18.82 6.37 3.42
CA ASP A 60 -19.71 6.49 4.57
C ASP A 60 -20.39 5.13 4.80
N THR A 61 -20.31 4.65 6.04
CA THR A 61 -20.88 3.37 6.45
C THR A 61 -22.41 3.37 6.42
N ASN A 62 -23.04 4.54 6.31
CA ASN A 62 -24.50 4.70 6.26
C ASN A 62 -25.06 4.79 4.83
N LEU A 63 -24.22 4.69 3.80
CA LEU A 63 -24.72 4.65 2.42
C LEU A 63 -25.68 3.49 2.22
N SER A 64 -26.74 3.71 1.42
CA SER A 64 -27.58 2.61 0.98
C SER A 64 -26.75 1.61 0.15
N PRO A 65 -27.16 0.34 0.05
CA PRO A 65 -26.49 -0.63 -0.81
C PRO A 65 -26.31 -0.13 -2.24
N MET A 66 -27.30 0.58 -2.78
CA MET A 66 -27.25 1.15 -4.13
C MET A 66 -26.21 2.30 -4.20
N ASP A 67 -26.30 3.28 -3.30
CA ASP A 67 -25.39 4.45 -3.34
C ASP A 67 -23.92 4.04 -3.17
N PHE A 68 -23.66 3.09 -2.28
CA PHE A 68 -22.32 2.53 -2.11
C PHE A 68 -21.85 1.81 -3.39
N SER A 69 -22.70 0.97 -3.97
CA SER A 69 -22.38 0.19 -5.18
C SER A 69 -22.09 1.09 -6.38
N GLU A 70 -22.88 2.15 -6.57
CA GLU A 70 -22.65 3.14 -7.61
C GLU A 70 -21.36 3.93 -7.38
N ALA A 71 -21.10 4.35 -6.13
CA ALA A 71 -19.89 5.08 -5.78
C ALA A 71 -18.63 4.24 -6.03
N LEU A 72 -18.60 3.01 -5.51
CA LEU A 72 -17.46 2.10 -5.70
C LEU A 72 -17.25 1.77 -7.19
N THR A 73 -18.33 1.53 -7.94
CA THR A 73 -18.24 1.27 -9.38
C THR A 73 -17.64 2.45 -10.13
N LYS A 74 -18.08 3.67 -9.80
CA LYS A 74 -17.56 4.89 -10.42
C LYS A 74 -16.07 5.09 -10.13
N ASP A 75 -15.67 4.85 -8.88
CA ASP A 75 -14.29 5.08 -8.44
C ASP A 75 -13.30 4.07 -9.03
N LEU A 76 -13.66 2.79 -9.04
CA LEU A 76 -12.78 1.75 -9.56
C LEU A 76 -12.79 1.66 -11.09
N PHE A 77 -13.96 1.81 -11.71
CA PHE A 77 -14.12 1.51 -13.13
C PHE A 77 -14.35 2.77 -13.97
N GLY A 78 -15.19 3.70 -13.50
CA GLY A 78 -15.51 4.92 -14.23
C GLY A 78 -16.07 4.64 -15.63
N ASN A 79 -15.42 5.16 -16.68
CA ASN A 79 -15.79 4.90 -18.08
C ASN A 79 -15.00 3.75 -18.74
N ARG A 80 -14.27 2.95 -17.94
CA ARG A 80 -13.37 1.90 -18.44
C ARG A 80 -14.05 0.55 -18.59
N LEU A 81 -15.30 0.45 -18.18
CA LEU A 81 -16.20 -0.68 -18.40
C LEU A 81 -17.42 -0.22 -19.21
N SER A 82 -18.05 -1.16 -19.91
CA SER A 82 -19.33 -0.92 -20.59
C SER A 82 -20.44 -0.61 -19.57
N ASP A 83 -21.49 0.11 -20.00
CA ASP A 83 -22.63 0.42 -19.13
C ASP A 83 -23.33 -0.86 -18.65
N LYS A 84 -23.41 -1.88 -19.50
CA LYS A 84 -23.92 -3.21 -19.15
C LYS A 84 -23.12 -3.83 -18.00
N ASN A 85 -21.78 -3.83 -18.08
CA ASN A 85 -20.95 -4.47 -17.06
C ASN A 85 -21.00 -3.70 -15.74
N LYS A 86 -21.06 -2.36 -15.79
CA LYS A 86 -21.28 -1.55 -14.59
C LYS A 86 -22.60 -1.87 -13.92
N ALA A 87 -23.70 -1.99 -14.67
CA ALA A 87 -25.00 -2.37 -14.12
C ALA A 87 -24.95 -3.75 -13.44
N LEU A 88 -24.33 -4.74 -14.08
CA LEU A 88 -24.17 -6.07 -13.48
C LEU A 88 -23.32 -6.06 -12.19
N ILE A 89 -22.25 -5.26 -12.16
CA ILE A 89 -21.40 -5.09 -10.96
C ILE A 89 -22.19 -4.44 -9.83
N ILE A 90 -22.98 -3.40 -10.13
CA ILE A 90 -23.85 -2.73 -9.15
C ILE A 90 -24.89 -3.73 -8.61
N ASP A 91 -25.60 -4.43 -9.49
CA ASP A 91 -26.60 -5.43 -9.09
C ASP A 91 -25.98 -6.54 -8.21
N TYR A 92 -24.78 -6.99 -8.57
CA TYR A 92 -24.03 -7.97 -7.78
C TYR A 92 -23.73 -7.46 -6.36
N MET A 93 -23.21 -6.24 -6.24
CA MET A 93 -22.88 -5.65 -4.95
C MET A 93 -24.12 -5.41 -4.08
N VAL A 94 -25.20 -4.90 -4.68
CA VAL A 94 -26.48 -4.72 -3.96
C VAL A 94 -26.97 -6.05 -3.41
N ASN A 95 -26.98 -7.11 -4.21
CA ASN A 95 -27.41 -8.44 -3.78
C ASN A 95 -26.51 -9.03 -2.68
N LYS A 96 -25.19 -8.83 -2.77
CA LYS A 96 -24.23 -9.26 -1.74
C LYS A 96 -24.48 -8.55 -0.42
N ILE A 97 -24.67 -7.23 -0.44
CA ILE A 97 -24.96 -6.45 0.77
C ILE A 97 -26.30 -6.87 1.38
N SER A 98 -27.34 -7.06 0.56
CA SER A 98 -28.64 -7.59 1.01
C SER A 98 -28.54 -9.00 1.61
N SER A 99 -27.52 -9.77 1.22
CA SER A 99 -27.21 -11.11 1.76
C SER A 99 -26.26 -11.07 2.97
N GLY A 100 -25.90 -9.88 3.46
CA GLY A 100 -25.10 -9.68 4.68
C GLY A 100 -23.62 -9.37 4.46
N SER A 101 -23.14 -9.24 3.22
CA SER A 101 -21.77 -8.78 2.96
C SER A 101 -21.58 -7.32 3.38
N SER A 102 -20.43 -7.02 3.95
CA SER A 102 -20.01 -5.67 4.31
C SER A 102 -19.46 -4.91 3.10
N GLN A 103 -19.45 -3.57 3.20
CA GLN A 103 -18.79 -2.70 2.22
C GLN A 103 -17.29 -3.02 2.08
N VAL A 104 -16.61 -3.33 3.20
CA VAL A 104 -15.16 -3.61 3.21
C VAL A 104 -14.85 -4.90 2.45
N GLU A 105 -15.64 -5.96 2.63
CA GLU A 105 -15.47 -7.21 1.89
C GLU A 105 -15.56 -6.96 0.37
N LEU A 106 -16.55 -6.19 -0.07
CA LEU A 106 -16.70 -5.86 -1.49
C LEU A 106 -15.55 -5.00 -2.02
N ILE A 107 -15.06 -4.01 -1.25
CA ILE A 107 -13.89 -3.23 -1.67
C ILE A 107 -12.68 -4.14 -1.87
N VAL A 108 -12.38 -4.99 -0.87
CA VAL A 108 -11.25 -5.93 -0.92
C VAL A 108 -11.38 -6.89 -2.11
N GLU A 109 -12.58 -7.41 -2.34
CA GLU A 109 -12.87 -8.29 -3.48
C GLU A 109 -12.53 -7.62 -4.83
N PHE A 110 -13.03 -6.41 -5.08
CA PHE A 110 -12.79 -5.73 -6.36
C PHE A 110 -11.37 -5.21 -6.53
N ILE A 111 -10.71 -4.72 -5.47
CA ILE A 111 -9.30 -4.30 -5.59
C ILE A 111 -8.36 -5.49 -5.79
N SER A 112 -8.67 -6.66 -5.21
CA SER A 112 -7.94 -7.91 -5.45
C SER A 112 -8.11 -8.42 -6.89
N VAL A 113 -9.30 -8.27 -7.48
CA VAL A 113 -9.47 -8.53 -8.92
C VAL A 113 -8.65 -7.55 -9.77
N LEU A 114 -8.73 -6.25 -9.49
CA LEU A 114 -8.02 -5.23 -10.28
C LEU A 114 -6.48 -5.29 -10.15
N SER A 115 -5.97 -5.78 -9.01
CA SER A 115 -4.53 -5.98 -8.79
C SER A 115 -3.98 -7.20 -9.54
N SER A 116 -4.81 -8.21 -9.82
CA SER A 116 -4.40 -9.50 -10.35
C SER A 116 -4.74 -9.72 -11.82
N VAL A 117 -5.85 -9.14 -12.31
CA VAL A 117 -6.27 -9.30 -13.69
C VAL A 117 -5.24 -8.68 -14.65
N SER A 118 -5.02 -9.37 -15.78
CA SER A 118 -4.10 -8.87 -16.81
C SER A 118 -4.57 -7.52 -17.33
N ILE A 119 -3.67 -6.55 -17.40
CA ILE A 119 -3.96 -5.25 -18.03
C ILE A 119 -4.26 -5.37 -19.54
N SER A 120 -3.99 -6.53 -20.14
CA SER A 120 -4.34 -6.84 -21.54
C SER A 120 -5.70 -7.54 -21.68
N ASP A 121 -6.42 -7.76 -20.58
CA ASP A 121 -7.77 -8.31 -20.60
C ASP A 121 -8.73 -7.39 -21.38
N SER A 122 -9.60 -7.97 -22.20
CA SER A 122 -10.48 -7.22 -23.09
C SER A 122 -11.62 -6.49 -22.38
N HIS A 123 -12.00 -6.94 -21.19
CA HIS A 123 -13.10 -6.37 -20.41
C HIS A 123 -12.57 -5.50 -19.27
N TRP A 124 -11.65 -6.03 -18.47
CA TRP A 124 -11.16 -5.43 -17.25
C TRP A 124 -9.81 -4.72 -17.40
N GLY A 125 -9.07 -5.00 -18.48
CA GLY A 125 -7.67 -4.56 -18.61
C GLY A 125 -7.49 -3.04 -18.54
N LYS A 126 -8.45 -2.26 -19.05
CA LYS A 126 -8.43 -0.79 -18.93
C LYS A 126 -8.62 -0.32 -17.49
N ALA A 127 -9.54 -0.93 -16.74
CA ALA A 127 -9.77 -0.61 -15.34
C ALA A 127 -8.57 -1.04 -14.48
N ALA A 128 -8.04 -2.24 -14.71
CA ALA A 128 -6.86 -2.77 -14.05
C ALA A 128 -5.63 -1.90 -14.31
N LEU A 129 -5.40 -1.47 -15.55
CA LEU A 129 -4.32 -0.53 -15.88
C LEU A 129 -4.47 0.79 -15.12
N HIS A 130 -5.69 1.32 -15.01
CA HIS A 130 -5.92 2.56 -14.29
C HIS A 130 -5.66 2.41 -12.79
N TYR A 131 -6.20 1.36 -12.16
CA TYR A 131 -5.99 1.05 -10.75
C TYR A 131 -4.50 0.85 -10.44
N ASN A 132 -3.82 0.03 -11.24
CA ASN A 132 -2.39 -0.22 -11.07
C ASN A 132 -1.56 1.05 -11.31
N ARG A 133 -1.91 1.90 -12.28
CA ARG A 133 -1.20 3.18 -12.50
C ARG A 133 -1.33 4.11 -11.29
N HIS A 134 -2.51 4.23 -10.70
CA HIS A 134 -2.71 5.01 -9.47
C HIS A 134 -1.79 4.50 -8.35
N ASN A 135 -1.83 3.20 -8.10
CA ASN A 135 -1.04 2.56 -7.05
C ASN A 135 0.48 2.67 -7.29
N VAL A 136 0.94 2.45 -8.52
CA VAL A 136 2.36 2.62 -8.88
C VAL A 136 2.80 4.07 -8.68
N THR A 137 1.97 5.05 -9.06
CA THR A 137 2.26 6.48 -8.85
C THR A 137 2.47 6.78 -7.37
N LYS A 138 1.55 6.32 -6.51
CA LYS A 138 1.65 6.44 -5.05
C LYS A 138 2.96 5.89 -4.49
N ILE A 139 3.34 4.67 -4.87
CA ILE A 139 4.61 4.05 -4.42
C ILE A 139 5.83 4.85 -4.92
N ILE A 140 5.80 5.31 -6.16
CA ILE A 140 6.91 6.07 -6.74
C ILE A 140 7.06 7.44 -6.08
N ASP A 141 5.96 8.10 -5.72
CA ASP A 141 6.01 9.33 -4.93
C ASP A 141 6.60 9.10 -3.55
N TYR A 142 6.28 7.98 -2.90
CA TYR A 142 6.86 7.62 -1.61
C TYR A 142 8.34 7.26 -1.69
N LEU A 143 8.75 6.52 -2.72
CA LEU A 143 10.14 6.09 -2.89
C LEU A 143 11.07 7.24 -3.32
N LEU A 144 10.60 8.09 -4.23
CA LEU A 144 11.45 9.10 -4.87
C LEU A 144 11.26 10.50 -4.27
N GLY A 145 10.11 10.79 -3.67
CA GLY A 145 9.80 12.13 -3.13
C GLY A 145 10.08 13.22 -4.16
N ASP A 146 10.66 14.34 -3.73
CA ASP A 146 11.03 15.45 -4.62
C ASP A 146 12.44 15.31 -5.21
N THR A 147 13.09 14.15 -5.04
CA THR A 147 14.41 13.90 -5.63
C THR A 147 14.35 13.66 -7.14
N PHE A 148 13.15 13.42 -7.67
CA PHE A 148 12.85 13.25 -9.08
C PHE A 148 11.77 14.25 -9.52
N THR A 149 11.89 14.78 -10.74
CA THR A 149 10.80 15.55 -11.37
C THR A 149 9.62 14.65 -11.72
N ALA A 150 8.47 15.25 -11.99
CA ALA A 150 7.27 14.52 -12.41
C ALA A 150 7.51 13.72 -13.72
N GLU A 151 8.27 14.26 -14.66
CA GLU A 151 8.62 13.61 -15.92
C GLU A 151 9.48 12.37 -15.69
N ASN A 152 10.50 12.48 -14.83
CA ASN A 152 11.36 11.34 -14.52
C ASN A 152 10.61 10.26 -13.72
N LYS A 153 9.69 10.64 -12.82
CA LYS A 153 8.78 9.69 -12.17
C LYS A 153 7.90 8.97 -13.18
N ALA A 154 7.37 9.67 -14.17
CA ALA A 154 6.54 9.08 -15.22
C ALA A 154 7.28 7.96 -15.99
N VAL A 155 8.58 8.13 -16.26
CA VAL A 155 9.41 7.09 -16.89
C VAL A 155 9.48 5.83 -16.03
N VAL A 156 9.68 5.96 -14.71
CA VAL A 156 9.73 4.81 -13.79
C VAL A 156 8.35 4.14 -13.68
N ILE A 157 7.28 4.93 -13.63
CA ILE A 157 5.89 4.43 -13.62
C ILE A 157 5.61 3.60 -14.88
N GLU A 158 5.95 4.11 -16.08
CA GLU A 158 5.77 3.36 -17.33
C GLU A 158 6.61 2.09 -17.40
N PHE A 159 7.84 2.12 -16.87
CA PHE A 159 8.67 0.93 -16.75
C PHE A 159 7.97 -0.15 -15.91
N ILE A 160 7.47 0.22 -14.73
CA ILE A 160 6.76 -0.71 -13.84
C ILE A 160 5.52 -1.28 -14.51
N LEU A 161 4.69 -0.44 -15.15
CA LEU A 161 3.50 -0.88 -15.87
C LEU A 161 3.83 -1.82 -17.03
N THR A 162 4.95 -1.59 -17.72
CA THR A 162 5.45 -2.49 -18.77
C THR A 162 5.87 -3.84 -18.21
N GLN A 163 6.53 -3.88 -17.05
CA GLN A 163 6.86 -5.15 -16.39
C GLN A 163 5.61 -5.90 -15.93
N MET A 164 4.60 -5.19 -15.44
CA MET A 164 3.31 -5.78 -15.08
C MET A 164 2.57 -6.34 -16.29
N LYS A 165 2.63 -5.64 -17.43
CA LYS A 165 2.14 -6.16 -18.72
C LYS A 165 2.82 -7.47 -19.12
N ALA A 166 4.11 -7.61 -18.79
CA ALA A 166 4.89 -8.82 -19.02
C ALA A 166 4.66 -9.93 -17.96
N GLY A 167 3.69 -9.75 -17.05
CA GLY A 167 3.27 -10.75 -16.07
C GLY A 167 3.94 -10.65 -14.70
N LYS A 168 4.67 -9.57 -14.41
CA LYS A 168 5.15 -9.31 -13.03
C LYS A 168 3.99 -8.83 -12.15
N THR A 169 3.94 -9.33 -10.92
CA THR A 169 2.96 -8.84 -9.94
C THR A 169 3.33 -7.45 -9.45
N PHE A 170 2.35 -6.71 -8.92
CA PHE A 170 2.61 -5.40 -8.33
C PHE A 170 3.53 -5.50 -7.10
N GLY A 171 3.33 -6.51 -6.25
CA GLY A 171 4.20 -6.82 -5.12
C GLY A 171 5.67 -7.06 -5.52
N ALA A 172 5.90 -7.75 -6.63
CA ALA A 172 7.25 -7.94 -7.18
C ALA A 172 7.88 -6.60 -7.61
N MET A 173 7.09 -5.70 -8.20
CA MET A 173 7.58 -4.39 -8.63
C MET A 173 7.83 -3.42 -7.48
N ILE A 174 7.08 -3.51 -6.37
CA ILE A 174 7.39 -2.79 -5.12
C ILE A 174 8.75 -3.24 -4.58
N VAL A 175 8.98 -4.55 -4.48
CA VAL A 175 10.26 -5.09 -3.99
C VAL A 175 11.42 -4.75 -4.94
N TRP A 176 11.19 -4.72 -6.24
CA TRP A 176 12.17 -4.24 -7.22
C TRP A 176 12.56 -2.77 -6.97
N GLY A 177 11.57 -1.89 -6.74
CA GLY A 177 11.82 -0.47 -6.43
C GLY A 177 12.66 -0.30 -5.16
N ILE A 178 12.33 -1.04 -4.10
CA ILE A 178 13.10 -1.07 -2.86
C ILE A 178 14.54 -1.52 -3.11
N ARG A 179 14.72 -2.67 -3.77
CA ARG A 179 16.07 -3.22 -4.07
C ARG A 179 16.90 -2.26 -4.91
N THR A 180 16.27 -1.51 -5.81
CA THR A 180 16.95 -0.50 -6.64
C THR A 180 17.56 0.59 -5.76
N LEU A 181 16.77 1.18 -4.86
CA LEU A 181 17.27 2.25 -3.97
C LEU A 181 18.26 1.75 -2.91
N VAL A 182 18.11 0.51 -2.43
CA VAL A 182 19.01 -0.06 -1.42
C VAL A 182 20.39 -0.36 -1.99
N ASN A 183 20.49 -0.69 -3.29
CA ASN A 183 21.74 -1.13 -3.91
C ASN A 183 22.45 -0.05 -4.71
N VAL A 184 21.80 1.08 -5.00
CA VAL A 184 22.41 2.15 -5.80
C VAL A 184 23.41 2.94 -4.97
N ASP A 185 24.50 3.35 -5.62
CA ASP A 185 25.50 4.21 -5.00
C ASP A 185 24.88 5.57 -4.60
N HIS A 186 25.20 6.03 -3.40
CA HIS A 186 24.77 7.31 -2.85
C HIS A 186 25.32 8.53 -3.61
N ASP A 187 26.40 8.35 -4.36
CA ASP A 187 26.99 9.37 -5.23
C ASP A 187 26.53 9.24 -6.69
N ASN A 188 25.60 8.30 -6.97
CA ASN A 188 24.96 8.23 -8.28
C ASN A 188 24.23 9.56 -8.58
N PRO A 189 24.51 10.20 -9.72
CA PRO A 189 23.99 11.54 -10.01
C PRO A 189 22.48 11.59 -10.24
N VAL A 190 21.83 10.45 -10.49
CA VAL A 190 20.39 10.35 -10.73
C VAL A 190 19.67 9.81 -9.49
N TRP A 191 20.16 8.71 -8.95
CA TRP A 191 19.47 7.94 -7.91
C TRP A 191 20.01 8.15 -6.49
N GLY A 192 21.20 8.74 -6.35
CA GLY A 192 21.89 8.84 -5.07
C GLY A 192 21.09 9.61 -4.01
N ASN A 193 20.40 10.68 -4.41
CA ASN A 193 19.53 11.43 -3.51
C ASN A 193 18.27 10.65 -3.10
N ALA A 194 17.66 9.89 -4.02
CA ALA A 194 16.52 9.02 -3.70
C ALA A 194 16.94 7.91 -2.71
N ALA A 195 18.13 7.33 -2.93
CA ALA A 195 18.69 6.31 -2.04
C ALA A 195 18.98 6.87 -0.64
N LYS A 196 19.61 8.05 -0.56
CA LYS A 196 19.82 8.77 0.72
C LYS A 196 18.50 9.05 1.43
N LEU A 197 17.52 9.62 0.73
CA LEU A 197 16.17 9.86 1.26
C LEU A 197 15.56 8.59 1.85
N PHE A 198 15.53 7.50 1.08
CA PHE A 198 14.92 6.24 1.50
C PHE A 198 15.66 5.66 2.71
N ASN A 199 16.99 5.66 2.72
CA ASN A 199 17.79 5.17 3.85
C ASN A 199 17.60 6.02 5.11
N HIS A 200 17.48 7.34 4.98
CA HIS A 200 17.16 8.21 6.12
C HIS A 200 15.77 7.93 6.69
N ARG A 201 14.76 7.68 5.85
CA ARG A 201 13.43 7.25 6.30
C ARG A 201 13.47 5.89 6.99
N VAL A 202 14.28 4.95 6.50
CA VAL A 202 14.52 3.66 7.18
C VAL A 202 15.14 3.86 8.56
N GLU A 203 16.10 4.77 8.70
CA GLU A 203 16.72 5.07 10.00
C GLU A 203 15.71 5.67 10.99
N VAL A 204 14.91 6.64 10.55
CA VAL A 204 13.84 7.24 11.37
C VAL A 204 12.79 6.18 11.75
N ALA A 205 12.41 5.31 10.82
CA ALA A 205 11.47 4.24 11.10
C ALA A 205 12.03 3.22 12.09
N LYS A 206 13.31 2.89 11.99
CA LYS A 206 13.99 2.00 12.95
C LYS A 206 13.97 2.60 14.36
N TYR A 207 14.23 3.90 14.47
CA TYR A 207 14.14 4.63 15.74
C TYR A 207 12.74 4.55 16.35
N HIS A 208 11.71 4.84 15.56
CA HIS A 208 10.31 4.75 15.99
C HIS A 208 9.92 3.33 16.43
N SER A 209 10.13 2.34 15.55
CA SER A 209 9.59 0.99 15.74
C SER A 209 10.38 0.13 16.71
N ILE A 210 11.71 0.29 16.74
CA ILE A 210 12.61 -0.60 17.50
C ILE A 210 13.15 0.13 18.72
N ASP A 211 13.85 1.24 18.55
CA ASP A 211 14.54 1.92 19.66
C ASP A 211 13.53 2.49 20.66
N LYS A 212 12.41 3.00 20.16
CA LYS A 212 11.32 3.57 20.94
C LYS A 212 10.16 2.64 21.21
N ASN A 213 10.15 1.44 20.60
CA ASN A 213 9.07 0.46 20.71
C ASN A 213 7.67 1.11 20.61
N ALA A 214 7.52 2.06 19.66
CA ALA A 214 6.38 2.97 19.66
C ALA A 214 5.06 2.24 19.36
N ILE A 215 4.02 2.67 20.08
CA ILE A 215 2.64 2.17 19.96
C ILE A 215 1.71 3.14 19.21
N VAL A 216 2.23 4.27 18.73
CA VAL A 216 1.47 5.22 17.90
C VAL A 216 1.06 4.50 16.61
N THR A 217 -0.23 4.60 16.27
CA THR A 217 -0.80 3.79 15.20
C THR A 217 -1.59 4.57 14.16
N ASP A 218 -1.94 5.84 14.31
CA ASP A 218 -2.72 6.47 13.22
C ASP A 218 -1.83 6.78 12.01
N LEU A 219 -2.26 6.35 10.82
CA LEU A 219 -1.42 6.41 9.62
C LEU A 219 -0.99 7.84 9.28
N VAL A 220 -1.86 8.82 9.50
CA VAL A 220 -1.59 10.22 9.17
C VAL A 220 -0.46 10.79 10.03
N THR A 221 -0.50 10.61 11.35
CA THR A 221 0.59 11.03 12.25
C THR A 221 1.88 10.31 11.92
N LEU A 222 1.80 9.00 11.61
CA LEU A 222 2.96 8.23 11.18
C LEU A 222 3.58 8.78 9.88
N GLN A 223 2.76 9.18 8.90
CA GLN A 223 3.24 9.82 7.67
C GLN A 223 3.84 11.21 7.94
N GLN A 224 3.27 11.97 8.89
CA GLN A 224 3.79 13.29 9.26
C GLN A 224 5.21 13.23 9.82
N ILE A 225 5.56 12.18 10.58
CA ILE A 225 6.93 11.94 11.07
C ILE A 225 7.96 11.98 9.92
N LEU A 226 7.59 11.48 8.74
CA LEU A 226 8.51 11.34 7.60
C LEU A 226 8.43 12.48 6.59
N SER A 227 7.44 13.37 6.73
CA SER A 227 7.19 14.48 5.77
C SER A 227 8.39 15.40 5.60
N GLY A 228 9.19 15.62 6.66
CA GLY A 228 10.39 16.47 6.64
C GLY A 228 11.71 15.74 6.40
N VAL A 229 11.70 14.40 6.25
CA VAL A 229 12.92 13.62 6.01
C VAL A 229 13.35 13.78 4.56
N THR A 230 14.60 14.18 4.34
CA THR A 230 15.18 14.45 3.02
C THR A 230 16.51 13.70 2.81
N ALA A 231 17.16 13.89 1.65
CA ALA A 231 18.52 13.40 1.41
C ALA A 231 19.60 14.07 2.28
N ASN A 232 19.26 15.14 3.02
CA ASN A 232 20.15 15.75 4.02
C ASN A 232 20.03 15.00 5.37
N SER A 233 21.14 14.45 5.85
CA SER A 233 21.19 13.66 7.09
C SER A 233 20.80 14.45 8.34
N ALA A 234 20.90 15.79 8.34
CA ALA A 234 20.44 16.61 9.46
C ALA A 234 18.93 16.46 9.73
N THR A 235 18.13 16.13 8.70
CA THR A 235 16.68 15.96 8.85
C THR A 235 16.31 14.71 9.67
N ILE A 236 17.22 13.74 9.79
CA ILE A 236 17.00 12.53 10.61
C ILE A 236 16.83 12.93 12.07
N MET A 237 17.69 13.80 12.58
CA MET A 237 17.66 14.23 13.99
C MET A 237 16.36 14.97 14.31
N ILE A 238 15.91 15.83 13.39
CA ILE A 238 14.63 16.56 13.51
C ILE A 238 13.46 15.58 13.60
N ALA A 239 13.42 14.57 12.73
CA ALA A 239 12.35 13.57 12.74
C ALA A 239 12.38 12.70 14.02
N LYS A 240 13.57 12.34 14.53
CA LYS A 240 13.70 11.61 15.80
C LYS A 240 13.19 12.43 16.99
N ALA A 241 13.50 13.73 17.05
CA ALA A 241 12.98 14.62 18.08
C ALA A 241 11.44 14.79 18.01
N ALA A 242 10.87 14.78 16.80
CA ALA A 242 9.42 14.78 16.62
C ALA A 242 8.77 13.49 17.15
N ILE A 243 9.41 12.33 16.94
CA ILE A 243 8.98 11.05 17.54
C ILE A 243 8.98 11.13 19.06
N ASP A 244 10.04 11.66 19.66
CA ASP A 244 10.15 11.82 21.13
C ASP A 244 8.97 12.64 21.67
N THR A 245 8.71 13.78 21.05
CA THR A 245 7.59 14.68 21.43
C THR A 245 6.23 13.99 21.29
N LEU A 246 6.03 13.20 20.23
CA LEU A 246 4.78 12.46 20.02
C LEU A 246 4.55 11.40 21.10
N GLN A 247 5.59 10.68 21.51
CA GLN A 247 5.46 9.65 22.56
C GLN A 247 5.15 10.24 23.92
N ASP A 248 5.79 11.35 24.28
CA ASP A 248 5.52 12.08 25.52
C ASP A 248 4.05 12.53 25.58
N ASN A 249 3.51 13.00 24.44
CA ASN A 249 2.11 13.40 24.31
C ASN A 249 1.12 12.23 24.24
N ALA A 250 1.51 11.09 23.65
CA ALA A 250 0.66 9.90 23.53
C ALA A 250 0.38 9.24 24.88
N CYS A 251 1.31 9.35 25.84
CA CYS A 251 1.09 8.93 27.23
C CYS A 251 -0.09 9.67 27.89
N MET A 252 -0.54 10.79 27.30
CA MET A 252 -1.66 11.62 27.80
C MET A 252 -2.97 11.47 27.00
N ARG A 253 -3.00 10.73 25.89
CA ARG A 253 -4.14 10.77 24.95
C ARG A 253 -4.54 9.39 24.43
N ILE A 254 -5.29 8.64 25.24
CA ILE A 254 -6.04 7.47 24.76
C ILE A 254 -7.41 7.95 24.26
N GLN A 255 -7.53 8.36 22.99
CA GLN A 255 -8.83 8.41 22.32
C GLN A 255 -8.75 8.04 20.84
N HIS A 256 -9.50 6.98 20.50
CA HIS A 256 -10.09 6.61 19.20
C HIS A 256 -9.48 7.23 17.92
N MET A 257 -8.37 6.69 17.45
CA MET A 257 -7.93 6.88 16.06
C MET A 257 -8.05 5.55 15.30
N LYS A 258 -8.41 5.59 14.02
CA LYS A 258 -8.37 4.43 13.11
C LYS A 258 -6.93 3.92 13.05
N ALA A 259 -6.62 2.93 13.89
CA ALA A 259 -5.27 2.42 14.04
C ALA A 259 -4.81 1.75 12.73
N PHE A 260 -3.63 2.09 12.27
CA PHE A 260 -2.89 1.41 11.22
C PHE A 260 -2.51 0.02 11.72
N ARG A 261 -3.39 -0.96 11.50
CA ARG A 261 -3.29 -2.33 12.01
C ARG A 261 -3.12 -3.30 10.84
N LEU A 262 -1.86 -3.64 10.54
CA LEU A 262 -1.54 -4.54 9.43
C LEU A 262 -2.01 -5.98 9.72
N ASP A 263 -2.14 -6.34 10.99
CA ASP A 263 -2.64 -7.65 11.40
C ASP A 263 -4.13 -7.84 11.12
N GLU A 264 -4.94 -6.78 11.21
CA GLU A 264 -6.36 -6.82 10.87
C GLU A 264 -6.57 -6.81 9.36
N ALA A 265 -5.82 -5.96 8.65
CA ALA A 265 -5.89 -5.85 7.20
C ALA A 265 -5.55 -7.17 6.49
N LEU A 266 -4.55 -7.91 6.99
CA LEU A 266 -4.08 -9.17 6.39
C LEU A 266 -4.83 -10.41 6.89
N LYS A 267 -5.68 -10.32 7.92
CA LYS A 267 -6.54 -11.44 8.35
C LYS A 267 -7.71 -11.67 7.40
N ASN A 268 -8.22 -10.61 6.79
CA ASN A 268 -9.40 -10.65 5.93
C ASN A 268 -9.11 -11.28 4.55
N GLU A 269 -7.86 -11.53 4.17
CA GLU A 269 -7.49 -12.23 2.93
C GLU A 269 -7.76 -13.74 2.95
N LYS A 270 -7.97 -14.34 4.14
CA LYS A 270 -8.19 -15.80 4.27
C LYS A 270 -9.65 -16.23 4.16
N GLN A 271 -10.58 -15.29 3.92
CA GLN A 271 -11.96 -15.62 3.61
C GLN A 271 -12.13 -15.53 2.09
N ASP A 272 -12.02 -16.70 1.45
CA ASP A 272 -12.43 -17.03 0.08
C ASP A 272 -13.02 -15.84 -0.71
N SER A 273 -12.16 -15.02 -1.33
CA SER A 273 -12.58 -13.94 -2.23
C SER A 273 -13.02 -14.55 -3.56
N VAL A 274 -14.23 -15.11 -3.57
CA VAL A 274 -14.76 -15.80 -4.76
C VAL A 274 -15.56 -14.81 -5.61
N LEU A 275 -14.82 -13.97 -6.34
CA LEU A 275 -15.07 -13.88 -7.78
C LEU A 275 -14.27 -15.02 -8.39
N SER A 276 -14.88 -16.20 -8.44
CA SER A 276 -14.33 -17.30 -9.22
C SER A 276 -14.11 -16.82 -10.66
N SER A 277 -13.19 -17.46 -11.38
CA SER A 277 -13.05 -17.27 -12.84
C SER A 277 -14.39 -17.47 -13.58
N ALA A 278 -15.36 -18.17 -12.98
CA ALA A 278 -16.73 -18.31 -13.46
C ALA A 278 -17.63 -17.07 -13.23
N GLN A 279 -17.35 -16.20 -12.26
CA GLN A 279 -18.03 -14.91 -12.07
C GLN A 279 -17.38 -13.79 -12.88
N GLU A 280 -16.06 -13.81 -13.07
CA GLU A 280 -15.39 -12.92 -14.05
C GLU A 280 -16.00 -13.09 -15.45
N LEU A 281 -16.32 -14.33 -15.83
CA LEU A 281 -17.07 -14.69 -17.05
C LEU A 281 -18.52 -14.18 -17.07
N LYS A 282 -19.16 -13.91 -15.94
CA LYS A 282 -20.53 -13.33 -15.90
C LYS A 282 -20.54 -11.83 -16.20
N PHE A 283 -19.39 -11.18 -16.06
CA PHE A 283 -19.20 -9.76 -16.34
C PHE A 283 -18.41 -9.51 -17.65
N ALA A 284 -18.14 -10.57 -18.40
CA ALA A 284 -17.58 -10.53 -19.77
C ALA A 284 -18.70 -10.39 -20.81
#